data_AF-I0Z0R2-F1
#
_entry.id   AF-I0Z0R2-F1
#
_cell.length_a   1.000
_cell.length_b   1.000
_cell.length_c   1.000
_cell.angle_alpha   90.00
_cell.angle_beta   90.00
_cell.angle_gamma   90.00
#
_symmetry.space_group_name_H-M   'P 1'
#
loop_
_entity.id
_entity.type
_entity.pdbx_description
1 polymer ?
#
loop_
_entity_poly.entity_id
_entity_poly.type
_entity_poly.pdbx_seq_one_letter_code
_entity_poly.pdbx_strand_id
1 'polypeptide(L)'
;MCLAAAKGFGKTSTKEHLPADKQKRGKKNSDLAVDGSSSKAVDRAVRAVEGRKSRPVDPREASKGRLDYAQVSDWGSGEPADLDALQVTSFEADGGPERPFYEQLARRLAQLEASRSRPAHLAAHDSDRKAAALTKPRQGALKVAQPRGAGPLPPFHKWSFREERYIQWLADMHTVHYALEAALADAVTVAATEHYGDSELLERVFTALGCFSEERGLDRSLEIAADLNNIAKASTLTEPIELAPSPNAQAYADYLCRLGLLCTEEDEAAEIEEAALRLVANAYLVHVTHLTTGMRIGAAAAEKLDLFPAQALNYFQTWPEGVLPDPLALCIANVNAAGDALSLQQREAVMAELPKAMPKISLLLSPLAHTK
;
A
#
# COMPACT_ATOMS: atom_id res chain seq x y z
N MET A 1 34.05 9.63 4.87
CA MET A 1 34.50 11.04 4.91
C MET A 1 33.58 11.86 4.00
N CYS A 2 32.53 12.46 4.56
CA CYS A 2 31.60 13.32 3.83
C CYS A 2 31.52 14.66 4.57
N LEU A 3 31.93 15.74 3.90
CA LEU A 3 31.89 17.11 4.42
C LEU A 3 30.63 17.82 3.91
N ALA A 4 29.96 18.47 4.86
CA ALA A 4 28.73 19.22 4.73
C ALA A 4 28.85 20.52 3.91
N ALA A 5 27.73 20.95 3.33
CA ALA A 5 27.48 22.36 3.02
C ALA A 5 25.98 22.66 3.05
N ALA A 6 25.50 23.16 4.19
CA ALA A 6 24.19 23.80 4.34
C ALA A 6 24.32 25.33 4.17
N LYS A 7 23.43 25.91 3.37
CA LYS A 7 23.10 27.34 3.23
C LYS A 7 21.60 27.36 2.86
N GLY A 8 20.67 28.08 3.45
CA GLY A 8 20.64 29.16 4.42
C GLY A 8 19.29 29.85 4.19
N PHE A 9 18.36 29.83 5.16
CA PHE A 9 17.02 30.41 5.01
C PHE A 9 17.00 31.85 5.53
N GLY A 10 16.56 32.78 4.67
CA GLY A 10 16.30 34.18 5.01
C GLY A 10 14.86 34.40 5.47
N LYS A 11 14.71 35.14 6.57
CA LYS A 11 13.46 35.77 7.05
C LYS A 11 13.31 37.15 6.38
N THR A 12 12.08 37.62 6.16
CA THR A 12 11.50 38.86 6.75
C THR A 12 10.19 39.31 6.06
N SER A 13 9.22 39.72 6.91
CA SER A 13 8.29 40.86 6.74
C SER A 13 7.20 40.75 5.65
N THR A 14 5.94 41.19 5.80
CA THR A 14 5.43 42.42 6.43
C THR A 14 3.91 42.30 6.67
N LYS A 15 3.40 43.00 7.69
CA LYS A 15 1.99 43.22 8.05
C LYS A 15 1.26 44.12 7.04
N GLU A 16 -0.04 43.93 6.83
CA GLU A 16 -0.98 45.00 6.45
C GLU A 16 -2.34 44.84 7.13
N HIS A 17 -2.98 45.98 7.35
CA HIS A 17 -4.06 46.30 8.31
C HIS A 17 -5.38 46.61 7.56
N LEU A 18 -6.51 46.11 8.11
CA LEU A 18 -7.87 46.73 8.17
C LEU A 18 -8.67 46.96 6.86
N PRO A 19 -10.01 47.25 6.90
CA PRO A 19 -10.93 47.34 8.06
C PRO A 19 -12.25 46.53 7.93
N ALA A 20 -12.98 46.53 9.05
CA ALA A 20 -14.35 46.08 9.20
C ALA A 20 -15.37 47.02 8.53
N ASP A 21 -16.48 46.45 8.04
CA ASP A 21 -17.71 47.21 7.84
C ASP A 21 -18.97 46.43 8.24
N LYS A 22 -19.89 47.15 8.89
CA LYS A 22 -21.16 46.69 9.44
C LYS A 22 -22.22 46.72 8.35
N GLN A 23 -23.14 45.74 8.29
CA GLN A 23 -24.54 46.07 7.93
C GLN A 23 -25.60 45.09 8.45
N LYS A 24 -26.70 45.71 8.87
CA LYS A 24 -27.90 45.21 9.52
C LYS A 24 -28.93 44.69 8.51
N ARG A 25 -29.76 43.76 8.99
CA ARG A 25 -31.22 43.58 8.75
C ARG A 25 -31.71 43.31 7.32
N GLY A 26 -32.37 42.17 7.17
CA GLY A 26 -33.38 41.95 6.12
C GLY A 26 -34.19 40.68 6.38
N LYS A 27 -35.34 40.83 7.04
CA LYS A 27 -36.35 39.78 7.30
C LYS A 27 -37.29 39.74 6.08
N LYS A 28 -37.47 38.59 5.43
CA LYS A 28 -38.62 38.34 4.54
C LYS A 28 -38.98 36.86 4.51
N ASN A 29 -40.22 36.59 4.92
CA ASN A 29 -40.94 35.35 4.75
C ASN A 29 -41.06 34.99 3.27
N SER A 30 -41.01 33.69 2.99
CA SER A 30 -41.72 33.11 1.85
C SER A 30 -42.23 31.74 2.25
N ASP A 31 -43.54 31.68 2.49
CA ASP A 31 -44.33 30.46 2.47
C ASP A 31 -44.15 29.77 1.11
N LEU A 32 -43.72 28.51 1.13
CA LEU A 32 -43.89 27.60 0.01
C LEU A 32 -44.42 26.27 0.56
N ALA A 33 -45.64 25.99 0.14
CA ALA A 33 -46.41 24.78 0.41
C ALA A 33 -45.63 23.53 -0.04
N VAL A 34 -45.59 22.53 0.84
CA VAL A 34 -45.05 21.19 0.55
C VAL A 34 -46.22 20.29 0.16
N ASP A 35 -46.20 19.82 -1.08
CA ASP A 35 -47.13 18.83 -1.63
C ASP A 35 -46.99 17.48 -0.91
N GLY A 36 -48.11 16.99 -0.39
CA GLY A 36 -48.20 15.78 0.43
C GLY A 36 -48.29 14.48 -0.37
N SER A 37 -47.14 13.93 -0.79
CA SER A 37 -47.06 12.54 -1.29
C SER A 37 -46.01 11.65 -0.61
N SER A 38 -45.05 12.21 0.13
CA SER A 38 -43.95 11.49 0.81
C SER A 38 -44.28 10.99 2.22
N SER A 39 -45.23 11.62 2.93
CA SER A 39 -45.62 11.22 4.30
C SER A 39 -46.22 9.80 4.37
N LYS A 40 -46.92 9.34 3.31
CA LYS A 40 -47.52 8.00 3.28
C LYS A 40 -46.53 6.86 2.99
N ALA A 41 -45.30 7.18 2.58
CA ALA A 41 -44.23 6.19 2.40
C ALA A 41 -43.46 5.99 3.71
N VAL A 42 -43.18 7.08 4.42
CA VAL A 42 -42.53 7.08 5.74
C VAL A 42 -43.43 6.39 6.78
N ASP A 43 -44.73 6.69 6.82
CA ASP A 43 -45.67 6.01 7.72
C ASP A 43 -45.81 4.50 7.43
N ARG A 44 -45.57 4.08 6.18
CA ARG A 44 -45.56 2.65 5.80
C ARG A 44 -44.26 1.95 6.21
N ALA A 45 -43.12 2.64 6.14
CA ALA A 45 -41.84 2.12 6.60
C ALA A 45 -41.78 2.02 8.13
N VAL A 46 -42.28 3.04 8.85
CA VAL A 46 -42.35 3.05 10.31
C VAL A 46 -43.26 1.92 10.82
N ARG A 47 -44.44 1.71 10.21
CA ARG A 47 -45.29 0.55 10.56
C ARG A 47 -44.68 -0.81 10.24
N ALA A 48 -43.83 -0.92 9.22
CA ALA A 48 -43.14 -2.18 8.89
C ALA A 48 -42.03 -2.53 9.89
N VAL A 49 -41.43 -1.52 10.53
CA VAL A 49 -40.39 -1.67 11.55
C VAL A 49 -40.98 -1.86 12.95
N GLU A 50 -42.02 -1.10 13.32
CA GLU A 50 -42.70 -1.24 14.62
C GLU A 50 -43.41 -2.59 14.80
N GLY A 51 -43.78 -3.26 13.70
CA GLY A 51 -44.42 -4.58 13.72
C GLY A 51 -43.45 -5.77 13.87
N ARG A 52 -42.14 -5.55 13.70
CA ARG A 52 -41.12 -6.61 13.84
C ARG A 52 -40.32 -6.36 15.10
N LYS A 53 -40.72 -7.02 16.19
CA LYS A 53 -39.87 -7.19 17.38
C LYS A 53 -38.47 -7.59 16.93
N SER A 54 -37.49 -6.71 17.11
CA SER A 54 -36.09 -7.00 16.90
C SER A 54 -35.76 -8.27 17.67
N ARG A 55 -35.34 -9.32 16.97
CA ARG A 55 -34.99 -10.60 17.59
C ARG A 55 -33.73 -10.33 18.42
N PRO A 56 -33.71 -10.60 19.73
CA PRO A 56 -32.50 -10.49 20.52
C PRO A 56 -31.41 -11.36 19.89
N VAL A 57 -30.19 -10.81 19.78
CA VAL A 57 -29.03 -11.54 19.24
C VAL A 57 -28.77 -12.76 20.12
N ASP A 58 -28.71 -13.95 19.52
CA ASP A 58 -28.41 -15.19 20.23
C ASP A 58 -26.89 -15.24 20.52
N PRO A 59 -26.46 -15.22 21.80
CA PRO A 59 -25.05 -15.26 22.17
C PRO A 59 -24.32 -16.49 21.63
N ARG A 60 -25.05 -17.58 21.32
CA ARG A 60 -24.48 -18.80 20.76
C ARG A 60 -24.13 -18.67 19.28
N GLU A 61 -24.87 -17.87 18.51
CA GLU A 61 -24.52 -17.58 17.12
C GLU A 61 -23.34 -16.62 17.02
N ALA A 62 -23.27 -15.63 17.93
CA ALA A 62 -22.11 -14.78 18.12
C ALA A 62 -20.84 -15.58 18.46
N SER A 63 -20.93 -16.53 19.39
CA SER A 63 -19.80 -17.40 19.77
C SER A 63 -19.34 -18.38 18.69
N LYS A 64 -20.10 -18.54 17.60
CA LYS A 64 -19.79 -19.44 16.47
C LYS A 64 -19.14 -18.72 15.28
N GLY A 65 -18.73 -17.45 15.45
CA GLY A 65 -18.03 -16.70 14.40
C GLY A 65 -18.90 -16.40 13.16
N ARG A 66 -20.22 -16.27 13.34
CA ARG A 66 -21.17 -16.02 12.22
C ARG A 66 -21.58 -14.56 12.05
N LEU A 67 -21.02 -13.65 12.84
CA LEU A 67 -21.37 -12.24 12.83
C LEU A 67 -20.08 -11.41 12.81
N ASP A 68 -19.93 -10.57 11.80
CA ASP A 68 -18.90 -9.53 11.76
C ASP A 68 -19.36 -8.36 12.63
N TYR A 69 -18.46 -7.83 13.47
CA TYR A 69 -18.73 -6.64 14.28
C TYR A 69 -18.00 -5.44 13.68
N ALA A 70 -18.72 -4.32 13.58
CA ALA A 70 -18.14 -3.02 13.30
C ALA A 70 -18.57 -2.07 14.41
N GLN A 71 -17.61 -1.45 15.08
CA GLN A 71 -17.89 -0.38 16.01
C GLN A 71 -17.79 0.94 15.25
N VAL A 72 -18.81 1.77 15.37
CA VAL A 72 -18.92 3.08 14.74
C VAL A 72 -19.07 4.10 15.85
N SER A 73 -18.32 5.20 15.75
CA SER A 73 -18.32 6.26 16.77
C SER A 73 -19.67 6.96 16.90
N ASP A 74 -20.40 7.05 15.79
CA ASP A 74 -21.71 7.67 15.68
C ASP A 74 -22.43 7.02 14.49
N TRP A 75 -23.72 6.67 14.65
CA TRP A 75 -24.55 6.13 13.57
C TRP A 75 -25.14 7.23 12.68
N GLY A 76 -24.87 8.51 12.99
CA GLY A 76 -25.41 9.65 12.29
C GLY A 76 -26.92 9.76 12.46
N SER A 77 -27.61 10.34 11.48
CA SER A 77 -29.06 10.53 11.54
C SER A 77 -29.87 9.25 11.30
N GLY A 78 -29.21 8.16 10.89
CA GLY A 78 -29.86 6.93 10.43
C GLY A 78 -30.41 7.02 9.00
N GLU A 79 -30.22 8.16 8.31
CA GLU A 79 -30.54 8.31 6.88
C GLU A 79 -29.51 7.54 6.02
N PRO A 80 -29.94 6.84 4.95
CA PRO A 80 -29.04 6.04 4.12
C PRO A 80 -27.88 6.83 3.49
N ALA A 81 -28.03 8.14 3.31
CA ALA A 81 -27.00 9.02 2.78
C ALA A 81 -25.82 9.23 3.76
N ASP A 82 -26.04 9.01 5.05
CA ASP A 82 -25.03 9.21 6.10
C ASP A 82 -24.20 7.94 6.34
N LEU A 83 -24.61 6.80 5.79
CA LEU A 83 -23.90 5.52 5.93
C LEU A 83 -22.50 5.55 5.30
N ASP A 84 -22.30 6.36 4.26
CA ASP A 84 -21.00 6.55 3.60
C ASP A 84 -20.04 7.44 4.41
N ALA A 85 -20.57 8.19 5.39
CA ALA A 85 -19.79 9.05 6.29
C ALA A 85 -19.45 8.37 7.62
N LEU A 86 -19.84 7.11 7.82
CA LEU A 86 -19.59 6.36 9.05
C LEU A 86 -18.09 6.14 9.26
N GLN A 87 -17.54 6.77 10.29
CA GLN A 87 -16.20 6.50 10.76
C GLN A 87 -16.21 5.20 11.55
N VAL A 88 -15.81 4.11 10.89
CA VAL A 88 -15.56 2.82 11.55
C VAL A 88 -14.33 2.98 12.42
N THR A 89 -14.52 2.96 13.74
CA THR A 89 -13.46 3.18 14.72
C THR A 89 -12.66 1.92 14.98
N SER A 90 -13.28 0.75 14.86
CA SER A 90 -12.59 -0.54 14.91
C SER A 90 -13.31 -1.57 14.07
N PHE A 91 -12.52 -2.44 13.46
CA PHE A 91 -12.98 -3.60 12.71
C PHE A 91 -12.13 -4.80 13.14
N GLU A 92 -12.69 -5.66 13.96
CA GLU A 92 -12.05 -6.92 14.36
C GLU A 92 -12.32 -7.95 13.26
N ALA A 93 -11.31 -8.21 12.43
CA ALA A 93 -11.33 -9.34 11.51
C ALA A 93 -11.01 -10.62 12.28
N ASP A 94 -11.85 -11.65 12.11
CA ASP A 94 -11.68 -12.97 12.72
C ASP A 94 -10.40 -13.67 12.19
N GLY A 95 -9.29 -13.35 12.84
CA GLY A 95 -7.99 -13.97 12.69
C GLY A 95 -7.39 -14.11 14.07
N GLY A 96 -7.79 -15.16 14.80
CA GLY A 96 -7.18 -15.49 16.09
C GLY A 96 -5.64 -15.48 15.98
N PRO A 97 -4.93 -15.16 17.08
CA PRO A 97 -3.47 -14.96 17.09
C PRO A 97 -2.64 -16.20 16.68
N GLU A 98 -3.29 -17.34 16.45
CA GLU A 98 -2.66 -18.62 16.10
C GLU A 98 -2.20 -18.76 14.64
N ARG A 99 -2.50 -17.80 13.75
CA ARG A 99 -2.08 -17.90 12.33
C ARG A 99 -0.74 -17.20 12.07
N PRO A 100 0.13 -17.75 11.21
CA PRO A 100 1.37 -17.08 10.78
C PRO A 100 1.10 -15.68 10.20
N PHE A 101 2.01 -14.74 10.45
CA PHE A 101 1.85 -13.35 10.05
C PHE A 101 1.69 -13.19 8.52
N TYR A 102 2.42 -13.95 7.71
CA TYR A 102 2.24 -13.92 6.24
C TYR A 102 0.82 -14.31 5.79
N GLU A 103 0.13 -15.21 6.51
CA GLU A 103 -1.24 -15.58 6.17
C GLU A 103 -2.24 -14.48 6.52
N GLN A 104 -2.01 -13.80 7.65
CA GLN A 104 -2.78 -12.62 8.04
C GLN A 104 -2.61 -11.52 6.98
N LEU A 105 -1.36 -11.29 6.55
CA LEU A 105 -1.00 -10.37 5.46
C LEU A 105 -1.73 -10.70 4.16
N ALA A 106 -1.59 -11.94 3.68
CA ALA A 106 -2.20 -12.40 2.44
C ALA A 106 -3.73 -12.30 2.48
N ARG A 107 -4.37 -12.67 3.60
CA ARG A 107 -5.82 -12.55 3.77
C ARG A 107 -6.28 -11.11 3.75
N ARG A 108 -5.58 -10.20 4.44
CA ARG A 108 -5.97 -8.78 4.46
C ARG A 108 -5.82 -8.15 3.08
N LEU A 109 -4.75 -8.48 2.34
CA LEU A 109 -4.60 -8.05 0.95
C LEU A 109 -5.77 -8.56 0.10
N ALA A 110 -6.12 -9.84 0.21
CA ALA A 110 -7.28 -10.41 -0.49
C ALA A 110 -8.62 -9.77 -0.10
N GLN A 111 -8.82 -9.41 1.18
CA GLN A 111 -10.01 -8.70 1.65
C GLN A 111 -10.07 -7.27 1.09
N LEU A 112 -8.95 -6.55 1.08
CA LEU A 112 -8.85 -5.22 0.50
C LEU A 112 -9.11 -5.26 -1.02
N GLU A 113 -8.68 -6.33 -1.69
CA GLU A 113 -9.01 -6.58 -3.09
C GLU A 113 -10.50 -6.89 -3.30
N ALA A 114 -11.10 -7.71 -2.43
CA ALA A 114 -12.51 -8.09 -2.52
C ALA A 114 -13.44 -6.90 -2.23
N SER A 115 -13.15 -6.08 -1.22
CA SER A 115 -13.92 -4.88 -0.89
C SER A 115 -13.85 -3.84 -2.01
N ARG A 116 -12.68 -3.69 -2.66
CA ARG A 116 -12.49 -2.85 -3.85
C ARG A 116 -13.19 -3.39 -5.10
N SER A 117 -13.46 -4.69 -5.16
CA SER A 117 -14.10 -5.35 -6.31
C SER A 117 -15.62 -5.36 -6.26
N ARG A 118 -16.25 -4.80 -5.21
CA ARG A 118 -17.71 -4.75 -5.10
C ARG A 118 -18.26 -3.79 -6.18
N PRO A 119 -19.02 -4.28 -7.18
CA PRO A 119 -19.55 -3.42 -8.23
C PRO A 119 -20.61 -2.47 -7.64
N ALA A 120 -20.54 -1.19 -7.99
CA ALA A 120 -21.57 -0.17 -7.69
C ALA A 120 -22.96 -0.47 -8.32
N HIS A 121 -23.18 -1.66 -8.90
CA HIS A 121 -24.41 -2.03 -9.61
C HIS A 121 -25.49 -2.66 -8.70
N LEU A 122 -25.30 -2.70 -7.38
CA LEU A 122 -26.40 -3.01 -6.45
C LEU A 122 -27.15 -1.76 -5.97
N ALA A 123 -26.83 -0.57 -6.51
CA ALA A 123 -27.58 0.67 -6.32
C ALA A 123 -28.52 1.02 -7.49
N ALA A 124 -28.90 0.04 -8.33
CA ALA A 124 -29.85 0.27 -9.42
C ALA A 124 -30.85 -0.90 -9.56
N HIS A 125 -31.97 -0.70 -8.87
CA HIS A 125 -33.34 -1.11 -9.20
C HIS A 125 -33.65 -2.52 -9.73
N ASP A 126 -34.42 -3.20 -8.89
CA ASP A 126 -35.55 -4.05 -9.25
C ASP A 126 -36.44 -3.36 -10.32
N SER A 127 -36.37 -3.85 -11.57
CA SER A 127 -37.47 -3.94 -12.56
C SER A 127 -36.98 -4.56 -13.88
N ASP A 128 -37.27 -5.85 -14.04
CA ASP A 128 -37.80 -6.49 -15.25
C ASP A 128 -37.34 -6.00 -16.65
N ARG A 129 -36.51 -6.79 -17.35
CA ARG A 129 -36.95 -7.78 -18.38
C ARG A 129 -35.81 -8.25 -19.31
N LYS A 130 -35.91 -9.55 -19.60
CA LYS A 130 -35.49 -10.34 -20.78
C LYS A 130 -34.06 -10.90 -20.86
N ALA A 131 -34.09 -12.22 -20.90
CA ALA A 131 -33.03 -13.19 -21.06
C ALA A 131 -32.26 -13.14 -22.39
N ALA A 132 -31.09 -13.79 -22.31
CA ALA A 132 -30.38 -14.55 -23.34
C ALA A 132 -29.43 -13.78 -24.27
N ALA A 133 -28.14 -13.80 -23.91
CA ALA A 133 -27.05 -14.13 -24.84
C ALA A 133 -25.74 -14.48 -24.11
N LEU A 134 -25.32 -15.74 -24.28
CA LEU A 134 -23.95 -16.14 -24.63
C LEU A 134 -22.80 -15.87 -23.63
N THR A 135 -22.50 -16.91 -22.85
CA THR A 135 -21.16 -17.45 -22.54
C THR A 135 -19.95 -16.59 -22.91
N LYS A 136 -19.36 -15.92 -21.90
CA LYS A 136 -17.92 -15.64 -21.82
C LYS A 136 -17.41 -15.95 -20.41
N PRO A 137 -16.22 -16.53 -20.24
CA PRO A 137 -15.63 -16.71 -18.93
C PRO A 137 -15.44 -15.33 -18.28
N ARG A 138 -16.07 -15.12 -17.12
CA ARG A 138 -15.87 -13.94 -16.29
C ARG A 138 -14.47 -14.02 -15.67
N GLN A 139 -13.48 -13.47 -16.36
CA GLN A 139 -12.21 -13.09 -15.74
C GLN A 139 -12.49 -11.98 -14.73
N GLY A 140 -12.25 -12.28 -13.46
CA GLY A 140 -12.27 -11.30 -12.37
C GLY A 140 -11.16 -10.27 -12.58
N ALA A 141 -11.49 -9.17 -13.27
CA ALA A 141 -10.62 -8.02 -13.37
C ALA A 141 -10.75 -7.19 -12.09
N LEU A 142 -9.77 -7.36 -11.19
CA LEU A 142 -9.53 -6.52 -10.03
C LEU A 142 -9.51 -5.05 -10.47
N LYS A 143 -10.50 -4.26 -10.02
CA LYS A 143 -10.42 -2.80 -10.09
C LYS A 143 -9.59 -2.33 -8.91
N VAL A 144 -8.27 -2.36 -9.08
CA VAL A 144 -7.35 -1.62 -8.20
C VAL A 144 -7.82 -0.17 -8.18
N ALA A 145 -7.94 0.44 -7.00
CA ALA A 145 -8.19 1.87 -6.85
C ALA A 145 -6.99 2.60 -7.47
N GLN A 146 -7.12 2.86 -8.75
CA GLN A 146 -6.14 3.57 -9.53
C GLN A 146 -6.13 5.01 -9.03
N PRO A 147 -4.96 5.63 -8.79
CA PRO A 147 -4.91 7.07 -8.57
C PRO A 147 -5.72 7.75 -9.67
N ARG A 148 -6.55 8.76 -9.32
CA ARG A 148 -7.52 9.37 -10.24
C ARG A 148 -6.87 9.65 -11.61
N GLY A 149 -7.31 8.92 -12.64
CA GLY A 149 -6.81 9.05 -14.01
C GLY A 149 -5.93 7.92 -14.51
N ALA A 150 -5.44 7.03 -13.66
CA ALA A 150 -4.75 5.83 -14.11
C ALA A 150 -5.79 4.77 -14.56
N GLY A 151 -5.58 4.14 -15.71
CA GLY A 151 -6.40 3.03 -16.21
C GLY A 151 -5.88 1.66 -15.75
N PRO A 152 -6.74 0.64 -15.60
CA PRO A 152 -6.33 -0.71 -15.15
C PRO A 152 -5.07 -1.17 -15.86
N LEU A 153 -4.10 -1.74 -15.10
CA LEU A 153 -2.90 -2.33 -15.69
C LEU A 153 -3.35 -3.31 -16.78
N PRO A 154 -2.78 -3.24 -18.00
CA PRO A 154 -3.18 -4.16 -19.04
C PRO A 154 -2.82 -5.60 -18.64
N PRO A 155 -3.51 -6.61 -19.18
CA PRO A 155 -3.12 -8.00 -19.00
C PRO A 155 -1.63 -8.20 -19.31
N PHE A 156 -0.94 -9.01 -18.51
CA PHE A 156 0.52 -9.21 -18.60
C PHE A 156 1.03 -9.54 -20.01
N HIS A 157 0.27 -10.30 -20.80
CA HIS A 157 0.63 -10.62 -22.20
C HIS A 157 0.68 -9.41 -23.14
N LYS A 158 0.16 -8.24 -22.72
CA LYS A 158 0.19 -6.98 -23.48
C LYS A 158 1.28 -6.03 -22.99
N TRP A 159 2.07 -6.40 -21.99
CA TRP A 159 3.14 -5.56 -21.48
C TRP A 159 4.26 -5.46 -22.51
N SER A 160 4.85 -4.26 -22.60
CA SER A 160 5.93 -3.97 -23.54
C SER A 160 7.27 -4.28 -22.90
N PHE A 161 7.87 -5.38 -23.32
CA PHE A 161 9.23 -5.78 -22.97
C PHE A 161 10.20 -5.29 -24.05
N ARG A 162 10.14 -4.00 -24.38
CA ARG A 162 11.21 -3.36 -25.17
C ARG A 162 12.41 -3.13 -24.27
N GLU A 163 13.60 -3.20 -24.84
CA GLU A 163 14.85 -3.06 -24.10
C GLU A 163 14.87 -1.76 -23.28
N GLU A 164 14.55 -0.61 -23.88
CA GLU A 164 14.55 0.69 -23.18
C GLU A 164 13.57 0.72 -21.99
N ARG A 165 12.40 0.10 -22.15
CA ARG A 165 11.36 0.05 -21.10
C ARG A 165 11.77 -0.85 -19.95
N TYR A 166 12.42 -1.97 -20.26
CA TYR A 166 12.96 -2.88 -19.26
C TYR A 166 14.12 -2.25 -18.49
N ILE A 167 15.02 -1.56 -19.18
CA ILE A 167 16.11 -0.79 -18.57
C ILE A 167 15.55 0.28 -17.63
N GLN A 168 14.54 1.06 -18.06
CA GLN A 168 13.90 2.05 -17.19
C GLN A 168 13.27 1.38 -15.95
N TRP A 169 12.58 0.25 -16.12
CA TRP A 169 12.01 -0.48 -14.99
C TRP A 169 13.09 -0.97 -14.01
N LEU A 170 14.21 -1.51 -14.50
CA LEU A 170 15.33 -1.90 -13.65
C LEU A 170 15.96 -0.70 -12.94
N ALA A 171 16.12 0.44 -13.61
CA ALA A 171 16.63 1.66 -12.97
C ALA A 171 15.70 2.17 -11.86
N ASP A 172 14.38 2.10 -12.09
CA ASP A 172 13.36 2.43 -11.08
C ASP A 172 13.44 1.46 -9.89
N MET A 173 13.55 0.16 -10.14
CA MET A 173 13.72 -0.86 -9.08
C MET A 173 15.03 -0.68 -8.31
N HIS A 174 16.15 -0.42 -8.99
CA HIS A 174 17.44 -0.14 -8.36
C HIS A 174 17.33 1.01 -7.38
N THR A 175 16.73 2.12 -7.83
CA THR A 175 16.61 3.35 -7.03
C THR A 175 15.80 3.10 -5.76
N VAL A 176 14.71 2.35 -5.85
CA VAL A 176 13.86 2.01 -4.69
C VAL A 176 14.53 1.00 -3.76
N HIS A 177 15.16 -0.04 -4.30
CA HIS A 177 15.91 -1.02 -3.51
C HIS A 177 17.06 -0.37 -2.75
N TYR A 178 17.88 0.42 -3.44
CA TYR A 178 19.00 1.14 -2.83
C TYR A 178 18.55 2.05 -1.69
N ALA A 179 17.47 2.82 -1.89
CA ALA A 179 16.93 3.69 -0.85
C ALA A 179 16.34 2.91 0.34
N LEU A 180 15.66 1.78 0.09
CA LEU A 180 15.14 0.90 1.13
C LEU A 180 16.28 0.30 1.96
N GLU A 181 17.28 -0.26 1.30
CA GLU A 181 18.43 -0.92 1.92
C GLU A 181 19.24 0.06 2.78
N ALA A 182 19.48 1.28 2.28
CA ALA A 182 20.11 2.34 3.05
C ALA A 182 19.27 2.74 4.28
N ALA A 183 17.95 2.94 4.11
CA ALA A 183 17.06 3.29 5.22
C ALA A 183 17.00 2.21 6.30
N LEU A 184 17.02 0.92 5.91
CA LEU A 184 17.08 -0.21 6.83
C LEU A 184 18.40 -0.26 7.58
N ALA A 185 19.53 -0.08 6.88
CA ALA A 185 20.86 -0.08 7.48
C ALA A 185 21.02 1.04 8.52
N ASP A 186 20.56 2.26 8.20
CA ASP A 186 20.59 3.40 9.11
C ASP A 186 19.75 3.12 10.36
N ALA A 187 18.49 2.68 10.19
CA ALA A 187 17.58 2.40 11.29
C ALA A 187 18.09 1.28 12.22
N VAL A 188 18.64 0.19 11.67
CA VAL A 188 19.18 -0.92 12.45
C VAL A 188 20.48 -0.53 13.16
N THR A 189 21.32 0.29 12.53
CA THR A 189 22.57 0.77 13.13
C THR A 189 22.29 1.61 14.36
N VAL A 190 21.34 2.56 14.28
CA VAL A 190 21.00 3.41 15.41
C VAL A 190 20.42 2.59 16.56
N ALA A 191 19.58 1.61 16.27
CA ALA A 191 19.06 0.69 17.28
C ALA A 191 20.12 -0.14 18.01
N ALA A 192 21.26 -0.42 17.36
CA ALA A 192 22.37 -1.10 18.00
C ALA A 192 23.21 -0.16 18.90
N THR A 193 23.25 1.14 18.59
CA THR A 193 24.10 2.11 19.29
C THR A 193 23.38 2.90 20.37
N GLU A 194 22.09 3.19 20.17
CA GLU A 194 21.30 4.01 21.07
C GLU A 194 20.50 3.14 22.03
N HIS A 195 20.46 3.56 23.29
CA HIS A 195 19.47 3.05 24.24
C HIS A 195 18.27 3.97 24.18
N TYR A 196 17.19 3.55 23.51
CA TYR A 196 15.92 4.28 23.38
C TYR A 196 15.11 4.34 24.70
N GLY A 197 15.80 4.50 25.84
CA GLY A 197 15.26 4.23 27.16
C GLY A 197 14.78 2.78 27.29
N ASP A 198 14.10 2.47 28.39
CA ASP A 198 13.47 1.15 28.59
C ASP A 198 12.21 0.95 27.71
N SER A 199 12.19 1.52 26.49
CA SER A 199 11.06 1.43 25.56
C SER A 199 11.03 0.07 24.85
N GLU A 200 10.38 -0.91 25.50
CA GLU A 200 10.17 -2.25 24.95
C GLU A 200 9.50 -2.21 23.55
N LEU A 201 8.66 -1.22 23.28
CA LEU A 201 7.98 -1.07 21.99
C LEU A 201 8.95 -0.75 20.85
N LEU A 202 9.93 0.13 21.10
CA LEU A 202 10.95 0.48 20.11
C LEU A 202 11.90 -0.69 19.85
N GLU A 203 12.33 -1.39 20.90
CA GLU A 203 13.17 -2.59 20.76
C GLU A 203 12.51 -3.65 19.86
N ARG A 204 11.21 -3.87 20.03
CA ARG A 204 10.42 -4.80 19.21
C ARG A 204 10.38 -4.40 17.73
N VAL A 205 10.13 -3.13 17.42
CA VAL A 205 10.05 -2.69 16.02
C VAL A 205 11.41 -2.71 15.33
N PHE A 206 12.49 -2.34 16.02
CA PHE A 206 13.84 -2.45 15.45
C PHE A 206 14.29 -3.90 15.28
N THR A 207 13.89 -4.80 16.18
CA THR A 207 14.06 -6.25 15.98
C THR A 207 13.33 -6.72 14.72
N ALA A 208 12.12 -6.22 14.47
CA ALA A 208 11.37 -6.53 13.26
C ALA A 208 12.05 -5.97 11.99
N LEU A 209 12.61 -4.76 12.04
CA LEU A 209 13.40 -4.19 10.93
C LEU A 209 14.66 -5.02 10.64
N GLY A 210 15.35 -5.50 11.68
CA GLY A 210 16.51 -6.38 11.55
C GLY A 210 16.23 -7.70 10.81
N CYS A 211 14.97 -8.11 10.69
CA CYS A 211 14.56 -9.24 9.85
C CYS A 211 14.65 -8.96 8.34
N PHE A 212 14.91 -7.72 7.94
CA PHE A 212 15.13 -7.29 6.55
C PHE A 212 16.52 -6.70 6.32
N SER A 213 17.46 -6.86 7.26
CA SER A 213 18.83 -6.36 7.12
C SER A 213 19.63 -7.09 6.03
N GLU A 214 20.76 -6.51 5.62
CA GLU A 214 21.69 -7.07 4.63
C GLU A 214 22.09 -8.52 4.95
N GLU A 215 22.29 -8.84 6.24
CA GLU A 215 22.66 -10.18 6.72
C GLU A 215 21.61 -11.26 6.38
N ARG A 216 20.38 -10.84 6.11
CA ARG A 216 19.28 -11.72 5.72
C ARG A 216 19.32 -12.05 4.23
N GLY A 217 20.16 -11.40 3.43
CA GLY A 217 20.42 -11.73 2.03
C GLY A 217 19.27 -11.41 1.06
N LEU A 218 18.35 -10.53 1.46
CA LEU A 218 17.24 -10.07 0.62
C LEU A 218 17.53 -8.79 -0.17
N ASP A 219 18.66 -8.13 0.07
CA ASP A 219 19.12 -6.90 -0.61
C ASP A 219 19.40 -7.17 -2.09
N ARG A 220 19.04 -6.23 -2.97
CA ARG A 220 19.07 -6.42 -4.42
C ARG A 220 19.66 -5.27 -5.22
N SER A 221 19.96 -4.13 -4.60
CA SER A 221 20.47 -2.98 -5.35
C SER A 221 21.75 -3.31 -6.14
N LEU A 222 22.67 -4.07 -5.56
CA LEU A 222 23.93 -4.46 -6.21
C LEU A 222 23.71 -5.36 -7.44
N GLU A 223 22.85 -6.36 -7.33
CA GLU A 223 22.52 -7.26 -8.43
C GLU A 223 21.79 -6.53 -9.57
N ILE A 224 20.90 -5.59 -9.25
CA ILE A 224 20.24 -4.76 -10.26
C ILE A 224 21.26 -3.85 -10.97
N ALA A 225 22.19 -3.25 -10.24
CA ALA A 225 23.25 -2.44 -10.82
C ALA A 225 24.17 -3.27 -11.75
N ALA A 226 24.47 -4.52 -11.37
CA ALA A 226 25.20 -5.45 -12.21
C ALA A 226 24.44 -5.78 -13.50
N ASP A 227 23.13 -6.04 -13.42
CA ASP A 227 22.29 -6.30 -14.59
C ASP A 227 22.19 -5.11 -15.52
N LEU A 228 22.01 -3.89 -14.99
CA LEU A 228 22.03 -2.65 -15.78
C LEU A 228 23.35 -2.47 -16.53
N ASN A 229 24.48 -2.71 -15.87
CA ASN A 229 25.81 -2.65 -16.50
C ASN A 229 25.99 -3.71 -17.59
N ASN A 230 25.48 -4.92 -17.37
CA ASN A 230 25.58 -6.02 -18.32
C ASN A 230 24.70 -5.79 -19.55
N ILE A 231 23.48 -5.27 -19.36
CA ILE A 231 22.61 -4.84 -20.46
C ILE A 231 23.27 -3.71 -21.25
N ALA A 232 23.82 -2.69 -20.59
CA ALA A 232 24.48 -1.58 -21.28
C ALA A 232 25.64 -2.04 -22.18
N LYS A 233 26.39 -3.09 -21.79
CA LYS A 233 27.46 -3.69 -22.60
C LYS A 233 26.93 -4.51 -23.77
N ALA A 234 25.80 -5.20 -23.59
CA ALA A 234 25.20 -6.05 -24.59
C ALA A 234 24.20 -5.31 -25.51
N SER A 235 23.85 -4.07 -25.14
CA SER A 235 22.77 -3.31 -25.75
C SER A 235 23.00 -3.09 -27.25
N THR A 236 21.93 -3.25 -28.01
CA THR A 236 21.92 -2.96 -29.45
C THR A 236 21.52 -1.52 -29.77
N LEU A 237 21.21 -0.74 -28.74
CA LEU A 237 20.75 0.63 -28.89
C LEU A 237 21.89 1.53 -29.36
N THR A 238 21.61 2.34 -30.37
CA THR A 238 22.60 3.24 -30.98
C THR A 238 22.90 4.46 -30.11
N GLU A 239 21.99 4.80 -29.20
CA GLU A 239 22.11 5.95 -28.29
C GLU A 239 22.24 5.46 -26.85
N PRO A 240 23.15 6.04 -26.04
CA PRO A 240 23.21 5.74 -24.62
C PRO A 240 21.89 6.11 -23.95
N ILE A 241 21.26 5.17 -23.27
CA ILE A 241 20.10 5.48 -22.42
C ILE A 241 20.60 6.23 -21.19
N GLU A 242 20.08 7.42 -20.97
CA GLU A 242 20.23 8.13 -19.70
C GLU A 242 19.42 7.39 -18.61
N LEU A 243 20.11 6.77 -17.65
CA LEU A 243 19.52 5.91 -16.62
C LEU A 243 18.86 6.69 -15.47
N ALA A 244 18.24 7.83 -15.75
CA ALA A 244 17.57 8.59 -14.71
C ALA A 244 16.32 7.83 -14.18
N PRO A 245 16.11 7.75 -12.86
CA PRO A 245 14.89 7.15 -12.33
C PRO A 245 13.67 7.96 -12.75
N SER A 246 12.53 7.28 -12.91
CA SER A 246 11.27 7.96 -13.16
C SER A 246 10.87 8.83 -11.97
N PRO A 247 10.04 9.89 -12.16
CA PRO A 247 9.57 10.72 -11.06
C PRO A 247 8.86 9.92 -9.94
N ASN A 248 8.19 8.81 -10.30
CA ASN A 248 7.52 7.94 -9.34
C ASN A 248 8.54 7.16 -8.50
N ALA A 249 9.59 6.62 -9.13
CA ALA A 249 10.65 5.90 -8.42
C ALA A 249 11.44 6.84 -7.50
N GLN A 250 11.79 8.03 -7.98
CA GLN A 250 12.47 9.04 -7.17
C GLN A 250 11.64 9.45 -5.95
N ALA A 251 10.36 9.80 -6.15
CA ALA A 251 9.48 10.18 -5.04
C ALA A 251 9.30 9.05 -4.01
N TYR A 252 9.32 7.79 -4.45
CA TYR A 252 9.24 6.67 -3.54
C TYR A 252 10.56 6.46 -2.78
N ALA A 253 11.70 6.56 -3.45
CA ALA A 253 13.00 6.53 -2.81
C ALA A 253 13.17 7.64 -1.77
N ASP A 254 12.79 8.89 -2.09
CA ASP A 254 12.83 10.02 -1.16
C ASP A 254 11.97 9.76 0.09
N TYR A 255 10.81 9.13 -0.09
CA TYR A 255 9.94 8.73 1.03
C TYR A 255 10.60 7.66 1.91
N LEU A 256 11.25 6.65 1.33
CA LEU A 256 11.98 5.62 2.08
C LEU A 256 13.15 6.21 2.86
N CYS A 257 13.94 7.08 2.22
CA CYS A 257 15.01 7.82 2.88
C CYS A 257 14.48 8.66 4.04
N ARG A 258 13.34 9.35 3.88
CA ARG A 258 12.73 10.12 4.98
C ARG A 258 12.29 9.22 6.15
N LEU A 259 11.76 8.02 5.88
CA LEU A 259 11.43 7.07 6.95
C LEU A 259 12.69 6.61 7.69
N GLY A 260 13.77 6.30 6.97
CA GLY A 260 15.07 5.95 7.56
C GLY A 260 15.58 7.07 8.47
N LEU A 261 15.60 8.32 7.98
CA LEU A 261 16.01 9.49 8.76
C LEU A 261 15.18 9.67 10.03
N LEU A 262 13.85 9.57 9.94
CA LEU A 262 12.95 9.66 11.11
C LEU A 262 13.21 8.56 12.15
N CYS A 263 13.76 7.40 11.76
CA CYS A 263 14.17 6.37 12.71
C CYS A 263 15.45 6.74 13.48
N THR A 264 16.19 7.74 13.01
CA THR A 264 17.50 8.17 13.55
C THR A 264 17.49 9.57 14.15
N GLU A 265 16.42 10.35 13.96
CA GLU A 265 16.27 11.69 14.52
C GLU A 265 15.98 11.59 16.04
N GLU A 266 16.47 12.54 16.86
CA GLU A 266 16.17 12.66 18.29
C GLU A 266 14.72 13.16 18.53
N ASP A 267 13.77 12.51 17.87
CA ASP A 267 12.35 12.83 17.91
C ASP A 267 11.63 12.06 19.03
N GLU A 268 10.33 12.31 19.18
CA GLU A 268 9.50 11.56 20.14
C GLU A 268 9.47 10.07 19.79
N ALA A 269 9.61 9.20 20.80
CA ALA A 269 9.64 7.75 20.62
C ALA A 269 8.47 7.19 19.78
N ALA A 270 7.30 7.82 19.86
CA ALA A 270 6.13 7.45 19.07
C ALA A 270 6.29 7.74 17.57
N GLU A 271 6.98 8.82 17.20
CA GLU A 271 7.25 9.18 15.81
C GLU A 271 8.30 8.24 15.19
N ILE A 272 9.33 7.90 15.97
CA ILE A 272 10.33 6.89 15.62
C ILE A 272 9.66 5.54 15.39
N GLU A 273 8.81 5.11 16.32
CA GLU A 273 8.05 3.85 16.21
C GLU A 273 7.16 3.86 14.95
N GLU A 274 6.42 4.93 14.71
CA GLU A 274 5.55 5.03 13.53
C GLU A 274 6.36 4.97 12.22
N ALA A 275 7.49 5.66 12.14
CA ALA A 275 8.37 5.62 10.97
C ALA A 275 8.93 4.20 10.73
N ALA A 276 9.38 3.53 11.79
CA ALA A 276 9.90 2.18 11.75
C ALA A 276 8.84 1.16 11.29
N LEU A 277 7.62 1.23 11.82
CA LEU A 277 6.51 0.37 11.39
C LEU A 277 6.15 0.57 9.92
N ARG A 278 6.17 1.82 9.44
CA ARG A 278 5.98 2.13 8.01
C ARG A 278 7.11 1.54 7.17
N LEU A 279 8.36 1.59 7.65
CA LEU A 279 9.50 1.02 6.95
C LEU A 279 9.40 -0.52 6.85
N VAL A 280 8.97 -1.21 7.91
CA VAL A 280 8.66 -2.67 7.89
C VAL A 280 7.62 -2.99 6.80
N ALA A 281 6.54 -2.21 6.71
CA ALA A 281 5.49 -2.41 5.71
C ALA A 281 6.03 -2.27 4.27
N ASN A 282 6.91 -1.30 4.04
CA ASN A 282 7.53 -1.08 2.73
C ASN A 282 8.55 -2.17 2.38
N ALA A 283 9.38 -2.60 3.34
CA ALA A 283 10.34 -3.69 3.14
C ALA A 283 9.62 -4.97 2.69
N TYR A 284 8.57 -5.36 3.42
CA TYR A 284 7.72 -6.49 3.04
C TYR A 284 7.19 -6.37 1.61
N LEU A 285 6.58 -5.23 1.26
CA LEU A 285 5.96 -5.08 -0.05
C LEU A 285 6.98 -5.06 -1.19
N VAL A 286 8.14 -4.43 -1.01
CA VAL A 286 9.19 -4.40 -2.03
C VAL A 286 9.70 -5.81 -2.31
N HIS A 287 10.09 -6.56 -1.27
CA HIS A 287 10.61 -7.92 -1.44
C HIS A 287 9.55 -8.90 -1.96
N VAL A 288 8.33 -8.89 -1.42
CA VAL A 288 7.27 -9.80 -1.92
C VAL A 288 6.89 -9.48 -3.36
N THR A 289 6.90 -8.21 -3.76
CA THR A 289 6.61 -7.83 -5.14
C THR A 289 7.70 -8.31 -6.09
N HIS A 290 8.97 -8.16 -5.70
CA HIS A 290 10.11 -8.69 -6.44
C HIS A 290 9.99 -10.23 -6.61
N LEU A 291 9.83 -10.96 -5.50
CA LEU A 291 9.81 -12.43 -5.48
C LEU A 291 8.57 -13.06 -6.12
N THR A 292 7.55 -12.26 -6.44
CA THR A 292 6.33 -12.75 -7.10
C THR A 292 6.21 -12.16 -8.52
N THR A 293 5.84 -10.89 -8.63
CA THR A 293 5.60 -10.22 -9.90
C THR A 293 6.92 -9.94 -10.62
N GLY A 294 7.96 -9.54 -9.89
CA GLY A 294 9.30 -9.34 -10.42
C GLY A 294 9.86 -10.59 -11.10
N MET A 295 9.76 -11.76 -10.46
CA MET A 295 10.21 -13.03 -11.06
C MET A 295 9.51 -13.33 -12.40
N ARG A 296 8.22 -13.03 -12.52
CA ARG A 296 7.47 -13.18 -13.78
C ARG A 296 7.92 -12.19 -14.85
N ILE A 297 8.21 -10.95 -14.45
CA ILE A 297 8.78 -9.92 -15.34
C ILE A 297 10.15 -10.37 -15.83
N GLY A 298 11.03 -10.83 -14.93
CA GLY A 298 12.37 -11.32 -15.26
C GLY A 298 12.34 -12.47 -16.25
N ALA A 299 11.49 -13.47 -16.03
CA ALA A 299 11.32 -14.60 -16.96
C ALA A 299 10.87 -14.13 -18.36
N ALA A 300 9.86 -13.27 -18.42
CA ALA A 300 9.36 -12.74 -19.70
C ALA A 300 10.38 -11.83 -20.41
N ALA A 301 11.18 -11.07 -19.66
CA ALA A 301 12.25 -10.24 -20.20
C ALA A 301 13.41 -11.12 -20.73
N ALA A 302 13.78 -12.18 -19.99
CA ALA A 302 14.84 -13.11 -20.39
C ALA A 302 14.54 -13.78 -21.74
N GLU A 303 13.28 -14.16 -21.98
CA GLU A 303 12.84 -14.75 -23.25
C GLU A 303 12.83 -13.75 -24.43
N LYS A 304 12.67 -12.46 -24.16
CA LYS A 304 12.42 -11.43 -25.19
C LYS A 304 13.61 -10.53 -25.50
N LEU A 305 14.57 -10.42 -24.57
CA LEU A 305 15.66 -9.45 -24.62
C LEU A 305 17.05 -10.12 -24.55
N ASP A 306 17.15 -11.43 -24.79
CA ASP A 306 18.41 -12.18 -24.78
C ASP A 306 19.28 -11.92 -23.52
N LEU A 307 18.63 -11.82 -22.34
CA LEU A 307 19.31 -11.48 -21.08
C LEU A 307 20.28 -12.57 -20.60
N PHE A 308 20.09 -13.82 -21.03
CA PHE A 308 20.97 -14.94 -20.68
C PHE A 308 22.38 -14.76 -21.26
N PRO A 309 22.55 -14.61 -22.60
CA PRO A 309 23.85 -14.25 -23.18
C PRO A 309 24.47 -12.99 -22.58
N ALA A 310 23.65 -11.99 -22.23
CA ALA A 310 24.11 -10.75 -21.62
C ALA A 310 24.55 -10.91 -20.16
N GLN A 311 24.27 -12.05 -19.50
CA GLN A 311 24.48 -12.25 -18.06
C GLN A 311 23.75 -11.22 -17.19
N ALA A 312 22.55 -10.81 -17.62
CA ALA A 312 21.75 -9.74 -16.99
C ALA A 312 20.51 -10.28 -16.25
N LEU A 313 20.73 -11.32 -15.43
CA LEU A 313 19.70 -11.96 -14.61
C LEU A 313 20.11 -12.09 -13.13
N ASN A 314 21.16 -11.37 -12.70
CA ASN A 314 21.66 -11.40 -11.32
C ASN A 314 20.55 -11.02 -10.33
N TYR A 315 19.72 -10.04 -10.66
CA TYR A 315 18.62 -9.58 -9.82
C TYR A 315 17.67 -10.71 -9.42
N PHE A 316 17.51 -11.73 -10.27
CA PHE A 316 16.58 -12.84 -10.03
C PHE A 316 17.28 -14.13 -9.56
N GLN A 317 18.55 -14.31 -9.92
CA GLN A 317 19.24 -15.60 -9.80
C GLN A 317 20.41 -15.59 -8.80
N THR A 318 21.00 -14.43 -8.54
CA THR A 318 22.15 -14.31 -7.64
C THR A 318 21.66 -14.01 -6.23
N TRP A 319 22.01 -14.90 -5.29
CA TRP A 319 21.68 -14.80 -3.87
C TRP A 319 22.92 -15.16 -3.05
N PRO A 320 23.08 -14.62 -1.82
CA PRO A 320 24.18 -14.99 -0.94
C PRO A 320 24.23 -16.50 -0.65
N GLU A 321 25.42 -17.00 -0.36
CA GLU A 321 25.61 -18.41 0.03
C GLU A 321 24.73 -18.74 1.25
N GLY A 322 23.97 -19.84 1.16
CA GLY A 322 23.07 -20.29 2.22
C GLY A 322 21.60 -19.84 2.09
N VAL A 323 21.29 -18.89 1.19
CA VAL A 323 19.90 -18.48 0.90
C VAL A 323 19.21 -19.45 -0.07
N LEU A 324 19.99 -20.10 -0.94
CA LEU A 324 19.46 -21.10 -1.89
C LEU A 324 18.98 -22.36 -1.15
N PRO A 325 17.85 -22.97 -1.57
CA PRO A 325 17.26 -22.88 -2.92
C PRO A 325 15.99 -22.01 -3.06
N ASP A 326 15.48 -21.37 -2.00
CA ASP A 326 14.15 -20.74 -2.04
C ASP A 326 14.12 -19.35 -1.36
N PRO A 327 14.39 -18.26 -2.09
CA PRO A 327 14.37 -16.91 -1.54
C PRO A 327 12.97 -16.45 -1.13
N LEU A 328 11.90 -17.03 -1.71
CA LEU A 328 10.54 -16.74 -1.29
C LEU A 328 10.25 -17.35 0.09
N ALA A 329 10.69 -18.59 0.33
CA ALA A 329 10.59 -19.19 1.66
C ALA A 329 11.37 -18.38 2.71
N LEU A 330 12.57 -17.89 2.36
CA LEU A 330 13.34 -16.99 3.22
C LEU A 330 12.59 -15.69 3.52
N CYS A 331 12.02 -15.03 2.50
CA CYS A 331 11.21 -13.84 2.70
C CYS A 331 10.01 -14.11 3.61
N ILE A 332 9.33 -15.24 3.45
CA ILE A 332 8.21 -15.65 4.31
C ILE A 332 8.67 -15.84 5.76
N ALA A 333 9.83 -16.50 5.96
CA ALA A 333 10.40 -16.71 7.28
C ALA A 333 10.74 -15.38 7.96
N ASN A 334 11.38 -14.44 7.25
CA ASN A 334 11.72 -13.12 7.76
C ASN A 334 10.47 -12.29 8.10
N VAL A 335 9.42 -12.36 7.28
CA VAL A 335 8.15 -11.69 7.54
C VAL A 335 7.48 -12.26 8.80
N ASN A 336 7.49 -13.58 8.99
CA ASN A 336 6.98 -14.17 10.23
C ASN A 336 7.78 -13.75 11.45
N ALA A 337 9.12 -13.81 11.38
CA ALA A 337 9.98 -13.37 12.47
C ALA A 337 9.74 -11.90 12.83
N ALA A 338 9.58 -11.03 11.83
CA ALA A 338 9.20 -9.65 12.05
C ALA A 338 7.83 -9.54 12.73
N GLY A 339 6.82 -10.27 12.26
CA GLY A 339 5.48 -10.29 12.86
C GLY A 339 5.47 -10.80 14.30
N ASP A 340 6.31 -11.78 14.63
CA ASP A 340 6.43 -12.35 15.97
C ASP A 340 7.12 -11.40 16.96
N ALA A 341 8.05 -10.57 16.47
CA ALA A 341 8.69 -9.52 17.29
C ALA A 341 7.69 -8.41 17.68
N LEU A 342 6.76 -8.09 16.78
CA LEU A 342 5.80 -6.98 16.96
C LEU A 342 4.66 -7.30 17.93
N SER A 343 4.25 -6.29 18.69
CA SER A 343 3.01 -6.32 19.47
C SER A 343 1.79 -6.43 18.54
N LEU A 344 0.62 -6.74 19.09
CA LEU A 344 -0.62 -6.80 18.31
C LEU A 344 -0.94 -5.45 17.66
N GLN A 345 -0.84 -4.36 18.42
CA GLN A 345 -1.09 -3.01 17.93
C GLN A 345 -0.11 -2.60 16.83
N GLN A 346 1.17 -2.96 16.97
CA GLN A 346 2.20 -2.71 15.96
C GLN A 346 1.91 -3.49 14.66
N ARG A 347 1.49 -4.75 14.77
CA ARG A 347 1.04 -5.54 13.61
C ARG A 347 -0.12 -4.85 12.90
N GLU A 348 -1.13 -4.38 13.64
CA GLU A 348 -2.26 -3.65 13.06
C GLU A 348 -1.83 -2.37 12.35
N ALA A 349 -0.89 -1.62 12.91
CA ALA A 349 -0.33 -0.42 12.28
C ALA A 349 0.41 -0.76 10.96
N VAL A 350 1.23 -1.81 10.93
CA VAL A 350 1.85 -2.32 9.70
C VAL A 350 0.76 -2.69 8.69
N MET A 351 -0.27 -3.44 9.10
CA MET A 351 -1.38 -3.83 8.24
C MET A 351 -2.16 -2.63 7.67
N ALA A 352 -2.30 -1.55 8.43
CA ALA A 352 -2.94 -0.32 8.01
C ALA A 352 -2.10 0.48 7.00
N GLU A 353 -0.78 0.31 7.00
CA GLU A 353 0.13 0.99 6.08
C GLU A 353 0.19 0.33 4.69
N LEU A 354 0.09 -1.00 4.61
CA LEU A 354 0.14 -1.76 3.34
C LEU A 354 -0.73 -1.18 2.21
N PRO A 355 -2.03 -0.86 2.41
CA PRO A 355 -2.85 -0.28 1.34
C PRO A 355 -2.37 1.10 0.85
N LYS A 356 -1.57 1.83 1.64
CA LYS A 356 -0.99 3.14 1.28
C LYS A 356 0.35 3.00 0.56
N ALA A 357 1.11 1.94 0.86
CA ALA A 357 2.38 1.64 0.22
C ALA A 357 2.20 0.92 -1.14
N MET A 358 1.19 0.04 -1.26
CA MET A 358 0.92 -0.74 -2.48
C MET A 358 0.81 0.10 -3.78
N PRO A 359 0.14 1.28 -3.80
CA PRO A 359 0.11 2.13 -4.99
C PRO A 359 1.48 2.63 -5.42
N LYS A 360 2.40 2.90 -4.47
CA LYS A 360 3.75 3.40 -4.78
C LYS A 360 4.54 2.36 -5.57
N ILE A 361 4.51 1.11 -5.12
CA ILE A 361 5.14 -0.02 -5.82
C ILE A 361 4.46 -0.31 -7.16
N SER A 362 3.13 -0.23 -7.22
CA SER A 362 2.40 -0.45 -8.48
C SER A 362 2.77 0.57 -9.56
N LEU A 363 3.11 1.81 -9.18
CA LEU A 363 3.55 2.84 -10.12
C LEU A 363 4.91 2.54 -10.75
N LEU A 364 5.76 1.75 -10.08
CA LEU A 364 7.04 1.28 -10.63
C LEU A 364 6.84 0.36 -11.84
N LEU A 365 5.65 -0.26 -11.99
CA LEU A 365 5.32 -1.11 -13.14
C LEU A 365 4.93 -0.31 -14.38
N SER A 366 4.76 1.01 -14.25
CA SER A 366 4.30 1.88 -15.34
C SER A 366 5.17 1.83 -16.62
N PRO A 367 6.52 1.71 -16.57
CA PRO A 367 7.32 1.62 -17.78
C PRO A 367 6.94 0.41 -18.66
N LEU A 368 6.60 -0.73 -18.04
CA LEU A 368 6.24 -1.98 -18.73
C LEU A 368 4.76 -2.05 -19.12
N ALA A 369 3.89 -1.31 -18.42
CA ALA A 369 2.45 -1.35 -18.57
C ALA A 369 1.91 -0.63 -19.83
N HIS A 370 2.77 -0.15 -20.73
CA HIS A 370 2.35 0.47 -21.99
C HIS A 370 2.11 -0.57 -23.09
N THR A 371 1.06 -0.37 -23.89
CA THR A 371 0.60 -1.31 -24.94
C THR A 371 0.98 -0.91 -26.37
N LYS A 372 2.02 -0.10 -26.58
CA LYS A 372 2.39 0.40 -27.92
C LYS A 372 3.83 0.14 -28.30
#